data_AF-A0A7Y2SNT3-F1
#
_entry.id   AF-A0A7Y2SNT3-F1
#
_cell.length_a   1.000
_cell.length_b   1.000
_cell.length_c   1.000
_cell.angle_alpha   90.00
_cell.angle_beta   90.00
_cell.angle_gamma   90.00
#
_symmetry.space_group_name_H-M   'P 1'
#
loop_
_entity.id
_entity.type
_entity.pdbx_description
1 polymer ?
#
loop_
_entity_poly.entity_id
_entity_poly.type
_entity_poly.pdbx_seq_one_letter_code
_entity_poly.pdbx_strand_id
1 'polypeptide(L)'
;MCDAYGTHYREQRPEVVVLQKQLDAMPIFHAKTKRTAQRRYDTVMALRNAYVAATPEVEAVFASLERPWPKLVNAIERDRIPKTNNTAELVNRRFDQHYQTFCGFDTITTAQTYLAVFAWCYRFTPFTPDAQQRIRGKCPLELAGYDVTSLPMAQLCRGQMLHWPPEALGQVVPRT
;
A
#
# COMPACT_ATOMS: atom_id res chain seq x y z
N MET A 1 8.99 7.79 12.69
CA MET A 1 9.12 7.65 14.17
C MET A 1 10.32 6.77 14.53
N CYS A 2 10.42 5.53 14.03
CA CYS A 2 11.63 4.72 14.25
C CYS A 2 12.92 5.42 13.79
N ASP A 3 12.89 6.11 12.66
CA ASP A 3 14.08 6.81 12.15
C ASP A 3 14.48 8.04 12.98
N ALA A 4 13.54 8.64 13.72
CA ALA A 4 13.77 9.84 14.53
C ALA A 4 14.11 9.50 16.00
N TYR A 5 13.65 8.35 16.49
CA TYR A 5 13.74 7.99 17.91
C TYR A 5 14.39 6.62 18.18
N GLY A 6 14.82 5.91 17.14
CA GLY A 6 15.39 4.56 17.21
C GLY A 6 14.33 3.46 17.31
N THR A 7 14.73 2.21 17.14
CA THR A 7 13.84 1.03 17.09
C THR A 7 13.13 0.74 18.42
N HIS A 8 13.74 1.11 19.55
CA HIS A 8 13.23 0.89 20.91
C HIS A 8 12.50 2.11 21.51
N TYR A 9 12.19 3.13 20.70
CA TYR A 9 11.56 4.36 21.17
C TYR A 9 10.27 4.14 21.96
N ARG A 10 9.54 3.06 21.66
CA ARG A 10 8.29 2.72 22.35
C ARG A 10 8.47 2.38 23.83
N GLU A 11 9.66 1.89 24.20
CA GLU A 11 10.02 1.53 25.57
C GLU A 11 10.80 2.67 26.25
N GLN A 12 11.62 3.39 25.48
CA GLN A 12 12.56 4.39 26.00
C GLN A 12 11.98 5.79 26.11
N ARG A 13 10.92 6.11 25.35
CA ARG A 13 10.38 7.47 25.20
C ARG A 13 8.84 7.48 25.24
N PRO A 14 8.23 7.37 26.43
CA PRO A 14 6.78 7.31 26.58
C PRO A 14 6.05 8.53 25.97
N GLU A 15 6.68 9.70 25.93
CA GLU A 15 6.17 10.92 25.29
C GLU A 15 5.99 10.78 23.77
N VAL A 16 6.79 9.93 23.11
CA VAL A 16 6.69 9.65 21.67
C VAL A 16 5.56 8.67 21.39
N VAL A 17 5.36 7.71 22.29
CA VAL A 17 4.19 6.82 22.25
C VAL A 17 2.91 7.62 22.44
N VAL A 18 2.92 8.69 23.24
CA VAL A 18 1.80 9.61 23.37
C VAL A 18 1.55 10.36 22.06
N LEU A 19 2.57 10.91 21.41
CA LEU A 19 2.42 11.53 20.07
C LEU A 19 1.90 10.51 19.05
N GLN A 20 2.44 9.30 19.02
CA GLN A 20 1.98 8.22 18.14
C GLN A 20 0.51 7.90 18.40
N LYS A 21 0.12 7.70 19.66
CA LYS A 21 -1.27 7.46 20.06
C LYS A 21 -2.17 8.63 19.73
N GLN A 22 -1.70 9.88 19.82
CA GLN A 22 -2.47 11.06 19.44
C GLN A 22 -2.69 11.13 17.93
N LEU A 23 -1.67 10.81 17.13
CA LEU A 23 -1.77 10.71 15.67
C LEU A 23 -2.67 9.54 15.24
N ASP A 24 -2.55 8.39 15.90
CA ASP A 24 -3.39 7.21 15.67
C ASP A 24 -4.85 7.47 16.12
N ALA A 25 -5.05 8.19 17.23
CA ALA A 25 -6.37 8.58 17.76
C ALA A 25 -7.00 9.76 17.02
N MET A 26 -6.22 10.55 16.27
CA MET A 26 -6.70 11.53 15.30
C MET A 26 -6.54 10.98 13.88
N PRO A 27 -7.41 10.06 13.43
CA PRO A 27 -7.27 9.48 12.12
C PRO A 27 -7.69 10.52 11.07
N ILE A 28 -6.74 11.35 10.63
CA ILE A 28 -6.91 12.39 9.61
C ILE A 28 -7.54 11.76 8.37
N PHE A 29 -7.03 10.60 7.95
CA PHE A 29 -7.48 9.89 6.75
C PHE A 29 -8.79 9.11 6.94
N HIS A 30 -9.27 8.89 8.17
CA HIS A 30 -10.60 8.31 8.39
C HIS A 30 -11.70 9.38 8.50
N ALA A 31 -11.37 10.65 8.33
CA ALA A 31 -12.38 11.70 8.24
C ALA A 31 -13.33 11.43 7.06
N LYS A 32 -14.63 11.65 7.29
CA LYS A 32 -15.65 11.55 6.24
C LYS A 32 -15.57 12.68 5.23
N THR A 33 -15.12 13.86 5.67
CA THR A 33 -15.06 15.06 4.83
C THR A 33 -13.66 15.68 4.79
N LYS A 34 -13.33 16.35 3.68
CA LYS A 34 -12.09 17.11 3.53
C LYS A 34 -11.96 18.20 4.58
N ARG A 35 -13.07 18.88 4.89
CA ARG A 35 -13.11 19.92 5.94
C ARG A 35 -12.69 19.36 7.30
N THR A 36 -13.24 18.20 7.69
CA THR A 36 -12.87 17.55 8.97
C THR A 36 -11.42 17.09 8.94
N ALA A 37 -10.94 16.58 7.81
CA ALA A 37 -9.55 16.15 7.66
C ALA A 37 -8.57 17.33 7.78
N GLN A 38 -8.87 18.45 7.12
CA GLN A 38 -8.06 19.67 7.20
C GLN A 38 -7.96 20.17 8.64
N ARG A 39 -9.09 20.27 9.36
CA ARG A 39 -9.09 20.68 10.77
C ARG A 39 -8.22 19.75 11.65
N ARG A 40 -8.27 18.44 11.42
CA ARG A 40 -7.42 17.47 12.16
C ARG A 40 -5.95 17.63 11.79
N TYR A 41 -5.65 17.81 10.50
CA TYR A 41 -4.30 18.11 10.02
C TYR A 41 -3.74 19.39 10.67
N ASP A 42 -4.50 20.48 10.68
CA ASP A 42 -4.08 21.74 11.29
C ASP A 42 -3.81 21.58 12.79
N THR A 43 -4.63 20.77 13.48
CA THR A 43 -4.42 20.44 14.90
C THR A 43 -3.10 19.71 15.12
N VAL A 44 -2.77 18.74 14.26
CA VAL A 44 -1.49 18.03 14.32
C VAL A 44 -0.33 18.96 14.02
N MET A 45 -0.42 19.78 12.96
CA MET A 45 0.65 20.69 12.59
C MET A 45 0.89 21.79 13.63
N ALA A 46 -0.12 22.19 14.39
CA ALA A 46 0.03 23.12 15.52
C ALA A 46 0.93 22.56 16.65
N LEU A 47 1.04 21.23 16.78
CA LEU A 47 1.92 20.59 17.76
C LEU A 47 3.40 20.65 17.35
N ARG A 48 3.72 20.91 16.08
CA ARG A 48 5.08 20.85 15.52
C ARG A 48 6.09 21.62 16.35
N ASN A 49 5.82 22.90 16.65
CA ASN A 49 6.77 23.75 17.36
C ASN A 49 7.11 23.20 18.76
N ALA A 50 6.12 22.70 19.49
CA ALA A 50 6.31 22.14 20.82
C ALA A 50 7.18 20.87 20.79
N TYR A 51 6.91 19.97 19.83
CA TYR A 51 7.66 18.71 19.71
C TYR A 51 9.05 18.89 19.11
N VAL A 52 9.22 19.78 18.14
CA VAL A 52 10.53 20.07 17.52
C VAL A 52 11.46 20.80 18.50
N ALA A 53 10.92 21.68 19.35
CA ALA A 53 11.70 22.33 20.40
C ALA A 53 12.24 21.31 21.42
N ALA A 54 11.46 20.28 21.75
CA ALA A 54 11.86 19.22 22.67
C ALA A 54 12.75 18.15 22.00
N THR A 55 12.54 17.88 20.71
CA THR A 55 13.30 16.88 19.94
C THR A 55 13.36 17.30 18.47
N PRO A 56 14.49 17.89 18.02
CA PRO A 56 14.65 18.39 16.66
C PRO A 56 14.43 17.32 15.57
N GLU A 57 14.75 16.06 15.84
CA GLU A 57 14.64 14.93 14.91
C GLU A 57 13.20 14.64 14.47
N VAL A 58 12.20 15.10 15.25
CA VAL A 58 10.76 14.94 14.95
C VAL A 58 10.33 15.77 13.77
N GLU A 59 11.08 16.82 13.44
CA GLU A 59 10.81 17.69 12.31
C GLU A 59 10.61 16.87 11.01
N ALA A 60 11.41 15.82 10.83
CA ALA A 60 11.28 14.92 9.68
C ALA A 60 9.90 14.25 9.60
N VAL A 61 9.26 13.94 10.73
CA VAL A 61 7.91 13.36 10.78
C VAL A 61 6.87 14.38 10.32
N PHE A 62 6.90 15.61 10.82
CA PHE A 62 5.98 16.65 10.39
C PHE A 62 6.18 17.02 8.92
N ALA A 63 7.44 17.17 8.48
CA ALA A 63 7.77 17.44 7.09
C ALA A 63 7.30 16.30 6.14
N SER A 64 7.37 15.04 6.60
CA SER A 64 6.89 13.89 5.83
C SER A 64 5.37 13.89 5.61
N LEU A 65 4.60 14.48 6.53
CA LEU A 65 3.15 14.64 6.42
C LEU A 65 2.77 15.88 5.60
N GLU A 66 3.46 16.99 5.84
CA GLU A 66 3.20 18.29 5.20
C GLU A 66 3.41 18.24 3.68
N ARG A 67 4.54 17.69 3.23
CA ARG A 67 4.91 17.66 1.81
C ARG A 67 3.86 16.99 0.90
N PRO A 68 3.33 15.80 1.20
CA PRO A 68 2.32 15.15 0.37
C PRO A 68 0.87 15.59 0.68
N TRP A 69 0.62 16.37 1.73
CA TRP A 69 -0.74 16.69 2.20
C TRP A 69 -1.70 17.18 1.09
N PRO A 70 -1.32 18.11 0.19
CA PRO A 70 -2.21 18.58 -0.87
C PRO A 70 -2.68 17.47 -1.83
N LYS A 71 -1.91 16.40 -1.97
CA LYS A 71 -2.29 15.22 -2.76
C LYS A 71 -3.13 14.25 -1.94
N LEU A 72 -2.80 14.05 -0.67
CA LEU A 72 -3.48 13.08 0.20
C LEU A 72 -4.93 13.48 0.51
N VAL A 73 -5.21 14.77 0.70
CA VAL A 73 -6.57 15.27 0.95
C VAL A 73 -7.54 14.95 -0.19
N ASN A 74 -7.04 14.75 -1.42
CA ASN A 74 -7.87 14.37 -2.56
C ASN A 74 -8.43 12.95 -2.47
N ALA A 75 -7.82 12.05 -1.69
CA ALA A 75 -8.34 10.71 -1.45
C ALA A 75 -9.56 10.72 -0.51
N ILE A 76 -9.75 11.79 0.24
CA ILE A 76 -10.86 11.94 1.18
C ILE A 76 -12.12 12.29 0.38
N GLU A 77 -13.26 11.69 0.74
CA GLU A 77 -14.53 11.71 -0.01
C GLU A 77 -14.48 10.99 -1.38
N ARG A 78 -13.40 10.26 -1.70
CA ARG A 78 -13.32 9.44 -2.92
C ARG A 78 -13.23 7.96 -2.59
N ASP A 79 -14.24 7.21 -2.99
CA ASP A 79 -14.27 5.75 -2.75
C ASP A 79 -13.28 4.98 -3.62
N ARG A 80 -12.92 5.54 -4.78
CA ARG A 80 -11.98 4.91 -5.73
C ARG A 80 -10.52 4.97 -5.31
N ILE A 81 -10.15 5.88 -4.41
CA ILE A 81 -8.76 6.05 -4.00
C ILE A 81 -8.60 5.37 -2.64
N PRO A 82 -7.85 4.26 -2.55
CA PRO A 82 -7.59 3.62 -1.28
C PRO A 82 -6.91 4.59 -0.31
N LYS A 83 -7.41 4.61 0.93
CA LYS A 83 -6.88 5.46 2.00
C LYS A 83 -5.75 4.78 2.79
N THR A 84 -5.51 3.50 2.51
CA THR A 84 -4.47 2.69 3.16
C THR A 84 -3.56 2.11 2.10
N ASN A 85 -2.31 1.88 2.49
CA ASN A 85 -1.28 1.26 1.68
C ASN A 85 -1.27 -0.27 1.85
N ASN A 86 -2.22 -0.87 2.60
CA ASN A 86 -2.25 -2.30 2.93
C ASN A 86 -2.05 -3.22 1.70
N THR A 87 -2.67 -2.88 0.57
CA THR A 87 -2.52 -3.64 -0.68
C THR A 87 -1.09 -3.56 -1.23
N ALA A 88 -0.49 -2.36 -1.23
CA ALA A 88 0.88 -2.16 -1.68
C ALA A 88 1.88 -2.87 -0.74
N GLU A 89 1.69 -2.74 0.57
CA GLU A 89 2.52 -3.43 1.56
C GLU A 89 2.42 -4.95 1.44
N LEU A 90 1.25 -5.48 1.11
CA LEU A 90 1.07 -6.92 0.89
C LEU A 90 1.87 -7.39 -0.33
N VAL A 91 1.85 -6.63 -1.43
CA VAL A 91 2.64 -6.95 -2.64
C VAL A 91 4.13 -6.90 -2.33
N ASN A 92 4.60 -5.84 -1.68
CA ASN A 92 6.01 -5.69 -1.30
C ASN A 92 6.46 -6.85 -0.40
N ARG A 93 5.68 -7.17 0.63
CA ARG A 93 5.98 -8.29 1.54
C ARG A 93 6.06 -9.64 0.80
N ARG A 94 5.18 -9.87 -0.18
CA ARG A 94 5.21 -11.09 -0.99
C ARG A 94 6.43 -11.13 -1.90
N PHE A 95 6.84 -9.99 -2.45
CA PHE A 95 8.08 -9.86 -3.20
C PHE A 95 9.27 -10.19 -2.31
N ASP A 96 9.38 -9.55 -1.14
CA ASP A 96 10.46 -9.77 -0.19
C ASP A 96 10.53 -11.23 0.26
N GLN A 97 9.39 -11.86 0.58
CA GLN A 97 9.32 -13.28 0.93
C GLN A 97 9.81 -14.19 -0.21
N HIS A 98 9.46 -13.88 -1.45
CA HIS A 98 9.83 -14.70 -2.61
C HIS A 98 11.33 -14.62 -2.93
N TYR A 99 11.94 -13.46 -2.68
CA TYR A 99 13.36 -13.20 -2.98
C TYR A 99 14.25 -13.13 -1.74
N GLN A 100 13.77 -13.52 -0.57
CA GLN A 100 14.51 -13.39 0.69
C GLN A 100 15.85 -14.14 0.68
N THR A 101 15.91 -15.30 0.01
CA THR A 101 17.11 -16.14 -0.12
C THR A 101 17.94 -15.81 -1.37
N PHE A 102 17.51 -14.81 -2.15
CA PHE A 102 18.15 -14.45 -3.40
C PHE A 102 19.33 -13.50 -3.12
N CYS A 103 20.51 -13.78 -3.69
CA CYS A 103 21.74 -13.02 -3.44
C CYS A 103 21.78 -11.63 -4.14
N GLY A 104 20.62 -11.08 -4.51
CA GLY A 104 20.50 -9.86 -5.31
C GLY A 104 20.46 -10.13 -6.82
N PHE A 105 20.36 -9.06 -7.60
CA PHE A 105 20.32 -9.12 -9.06
C PHE A 105 21.64 -8.64 -9.65
N ASP A 106 22.17 -9.36 -10.64
CA ASP A 106 23.44 -9.00 -11.28
C ASP A 106 23.39 -7.68 -12.06
N THR A 107 22.21 -7.32 -12.60
CA THR A 107 22.00 -6.12 -13.41
C THR A 107 20.59 -5.57 -13.23
N ILE A 108 20.37 -4.31 -13.63
CA ILE A 108 19.01 -3.72 -13.68
C ILE A 108 18.11 -4.51 -14.64
N THR A 109 18.64 -4.99 -15.76
CA THR A 109 17.88 -5.77 -16.76
C THR A 109 17.40 -7.10 -16.20
N THR A 110 18.24 -7.80 -15.44
CA THR A 110 17.82 -9.03 -14.75
C THR A 110 16.78 -8.70 -13.69
N ALA A 111 16.98 -7.66 -12.88
CA ALA A 111 15.98 -7.22 -11.89
C ALA A 111 14.60 -6.94 -12.53
N GLN A 112 14.56 -6.28 -13.69
CA GLN A 112 13.32 -6.03 -14.44
C GLN A 112 12.65 -7.32 -14.92
N THR A 113 13.43 -8.28 -15.42
CA THR A 113 12.92 -9.60 -15.84
C THR A 113 12.30 -10.35 -14.64
N TYR A 114 13.00 -10.37 -13.51
CA TYR A 114 12.50 -11.00 -12.29
C TYR A 114 11.23 -10.32 -11.78
N LEU A 115 11.18 -8.99 -11.80
CA LEU A 115 9.97 -8.25 -11.42
C LEU A 115 8.78 -8.58 -12.34
N ALA A 116 9.01 -8.72 -13.64
CA ALA A 116 7.98 -9.11 -14.59
C ALA A 116 7.46 -10.53 -14.28
N VAL A 117 8.34 -11.50 -14.08
CA VAL A 117 7.98 -12.88 -13.71
C VAL A 117 7.25 -12.91 -12.37
N PHE A 118 7.73 -12.17 -11.37
CA PHE A 118 7.05 -12.04 -10.08
C PHE A 118 5.63 -11.50 -10.24
N ALA A 119 5.44 -10.42 -11.02
CA ALA A 119 4.12 -9.84 -11.24
C ALA A 119 3.15 -10.85 -11.87
N TRP A 120 3.65 -11.71 -12.78
CA TRP A 120 2.88 -12.84 -13.31
C TRP A 120 2.57 -13.85 -12.22
N CYS A 121 3.58 -14.44 -11.58
CA CYS A 121 3.37 -15.46 -10.55
C CYS A 121 2.43 -14.97 -9.44
N TYR A 122 2.64 -13.76 -8.94
CA TYR A 122 1.81 -13.15 -7.90
C TYR A 122 0.33 -13.06 -8.30
N ARG A 123 0.03 -12.63 -9.53
CA ARG A 123 -1.35 -12.45 -10.02
C ARG A 123 -2.14 -13.76 -10.10
N PHE A 124 -1.46 -14.87 -10.36
CA PHE A 124 -2.07 -16.19 -10.54
C PHE A 124 -1.95 -17.10 -9.32
N THR A 125 -1.11 -16.77 -8.34
CA THR A 125 -0.91 -17.61 -7.15
C THR A 125 -2.06 -17.41 -6.16
N PRO A 126 -2.80 -18.48 -5.79
CA PRO A 126 -3.84 -18.39 -4.78
C PRO A 126 -3.31 -18.02 -3.40
N PHE A 127 -4.09 -17.29 -2.62
CA PHE A 127 -3.78 -17.06 -1.21
C PHE A 127 -3.84 -18.36 -0.43
N THR A 128 -2.93 -18.50 0.55
CA THR A 128 -2.77 -19.70 1.37
C THR A 128 -4.05 -20.06 2.15
N PRO A 129 -4.20 -21.32 2.60
CA PRO A 129 -5.32 -21.75 3.43
C PRO A 129 -5.50 -20.94 4.72
N ASP A 130 -4.42 -20.39 5.27
CA ASP A 130 -4.48 -19.57 6.49
C ASP A 130 -4.96 -18.13 6.25
N ALA A 131 -5.18 -17.73 4.99
CA ALA A 131 -5.70 -16.42 4.67
C ALA A 131 -7.15 -16.23 5.16
N GLN A 132 -7.58 -14.97 5.28
CA GLN A 132 -8.97 -14.61 5.62
C GLN A 132 -9.95 -15.33 4.68
N GLN A 133 -11.07 -15.80 5.23
CA GLN A 133 -12.05 -16.62 4.51
C GLN A 133 -12.50 -16.00 3.17
N ARG A 134 -12.62 -14.67 3.11
CA ARG A 134 -13.02 -13.94 1.89
C ARG A 134 -12.03 -14.04 0.71
N ILE A 135 -10.74 -14.25 0.97
CA ILE A 135 -9.68 -14.29 -0.06
C ILE A 135 -8.99 -15.66 -0.18
N ARG A 136 -9.20 -16.55 0.79
CA ARG A 136 -8.59 -17.88 0.85
C ARG A 136 -8.80 -18.67 -0.44
N GLY A 137 -7.73 -19.26 -0.97
CA GLY A 137 -7.79 -20.11 -2.16
C GLY A 137 -8.07 -19.37 -3.47
N LYS A 138 -8.24 -18.04 -3.43
CA LYS A 138 -8.37 -17.20 -4.63
C LYS A 138 -7.04 -16.54 -4.93
N CYS A 139 -6.71 -16.34 -6.20
CA CYS A 139 -5.59 -15.50 -6.62
C CYS A 139 -6.02 -14.03 -6.80
N PRO A 140 -5.07 -13.08 -6.88
CA PRO A 140 -5.40 -11.67 -7.10
C PRO A 140 -6.29 -11.38 -8.32
N LEU A 141 -6.13 -12.12 -9.42
CA LEU A 141 -7.00 -11.94 -10.60
C LEU A 141 -8.44 -12.37 -10.34
N GLU A 142 -8.65 -13.49 -9.65
CA GLU A 142 -10.00 -13.93 -9.25
C GLU A 142 -10.66 -12.95 -8.28
N LEU A 143 -9.88 -12.32 -7.38
CA LEU A 143 -10.39 -11.26 -6.51
C LEU A 143 -10.78 -9.98 -7.27
N ALA A 144 -10.13 -9.71 -8.40
CA ALA A 144 -10.49 -8.63 -9.30
C ALA A 144 -11.68 -8.99 -10.22
N GLY A 145 -12.21 -10.22 -10.10
CA GLY A 145 -13.40 -10.68 -10.82
C GLY A 145 -13.11 -11.41 -12.13
N TYR A 146 -11.84 -11.66 -12.47
CA TYR A 146 -11.50 -12.43 -13.67
C TYR A 146 -11.76 -13.91 -13.45
N ASP A 147 -12.37 -14.58 -14.43
CA ASP A 147 -12.35 -16.03 -14.50
C ASP A 147 -10.98 -16.49 -15.03
N VAL A 148 -10.12 -16.93 -14.11
CA VAL A 148 -8.76 -17.36 -14.45
C VAL A 148 -8.74 -18.68 -15.22
N THR A 149 -9.78 -19.51 -15.09
CA THR A 149 -9.83 -20.83 -15.76
C THR A 149 -10.02 -20.73 -17.27
N SER A 150 -10.65 -19.64 -17.73
CA SER A 150 -10.87 -19.37 -19.16
C SER A 150 -9.78 -18.49 -19.79
N LEU A 151 -8.75 -18.09 -19.04
CA LEU A 151 -7.70 -17.22 -19.57
C LEU A 151 -6.80 -17.97 -20.58
N PRO A 152 -6.54 -17.38 -21.76
CA PRO A 152 -5.70 -17.99 -22.79
C PRO A 152 -4.21 -17.87 -22.42
N MET A 153 -3.69 -18.78 -21.59
CA MET A 153 -2.31 -18.72 -21.07
C MET A 153 -1.25 -18.55 -22.18
N ALA A 154 -1.44 -19.18 -23.34
CA ALA A 154 -0.52 -19.04 -24.48
C ALA A 154 -0.47 -17.60 -25.05
N GLN A 155 -1.57 -16.86 -25.04
CA GLN A 155 -1.64 -15.47 -25.51
C GLN A 155 -1.11 -14.50 -24.45
N LEU A 156 -1.38 -14.79 -23.17
CA LEU A 156 -0.84 -14.06 -22.03
C LEU A 156 0.70 -14.11 -22.00
N CYS A 157 1.28 -15.30 -22.12
CA CYS A 157 2.73 -15.49 -22.12
C CYS A 157 3.42 -14.85 -23.35
N ARG A 158 2.69 -14.62 -24.45
CA ARG A 158 3.20 -13.91 -25.64
C ARG A 158 3.09 -12.38 -25.53
N GLY A 159 2.62 -11.85 -24.40
CA GLY A 159 2.45 -10.41 -24.19
C GLY A 159 1.31 -9.79 -25.02
N GLN A 160 0.41 -10.61 -25.57
CA GLN A 160 -0.63 -10.17 -26.51
C GLN A 160 -1.93 -9.68 -25.82
N MET A 161 -1.90 -9.35 -24.53
CA MET A 161 -3.08 -8.91 -23.76
C MET A 161 -3.86 -7.74 -24.39
N LEU A 162 -3.21 -6.91 -25.22
CA LEU A 162 -3.83 -5.76 -25.88
C LEU A 162 -4.73 -6.11 -27.08
N HIS A 163 -4.74 -7.36 -27.55
CA HIS A 163 -5.50 -7.80 -28.73
C HIS A 163 -6.75 -8.62 -28.37
N TRP A 164 -7.10 -8.65 -27.07
CA TRP A 164 -8.32 -9.30 -26.64
C TRP A 164 -9.53 -8.43 -27.03
N PRO A 165 -10.54 -8.96 -27.74
CA PRO A 165 -11.68 -8.16 -28.15
C PRO A 165 -12.35 -7.53 -26.92
N PRO A 166 -12.64 -6.22 -26.92
CA PRO A 166 -13.36 -5.57 -25.83
C PRO A 166 -14.67 -6.28 -25.48
N GLU A 167 -15.32 -6.92 -26.47
CA GLU A 167 -16.56 -7.68 -26.29
C GLU A 167 -16.36 -8.95 -25.43
N ALA A 168 -15.20 -9.60 -25.51
CA ALA A 168 -14.88 -10.80 -24.76
C ALA A 168 -14.43 -10.48 -23.31
N LEU A 169 -13.89 -9.27 -23.05
CA LEU A 169 -13.66 -8.78 -21.68
C LEU A 169 -14.99 -8.54 -20.94
N GLY A 170 -16.05 -8.15 -21.66
CA GLY A 170 -17.38 -7.94 -21.08
C GLY A 170 -18.06 -9.21 -20.52
N GLN A 171 -17.57 -10.41 -20.88
CA GLN A 171 -18.06 -11.68 -20.35
C GLN A 171 -17.32 -12.12 -19.08
N VAL A 172 -16.13 -11.55 -18.82
CA VAL A 172 -15.20 -12.00 -17.76
C VAL A 172 -14.96 -10.90 -16.71
N VAL A 173 -15.46 -9.68 -16.92
CA VAL A 173 -15.38 -8.56 -15.97
C VAL A 173 -16.78 -8.28 -15.39
N PRO A 174 -16.95 -8.18 -14.06
CA PRO A 174 -18.24 -7.80 -13.47
C PRO A 174 -18.62 -6.38 -13.92
N ARG A 175 -19.82 -6.22 -14.48
CA ARG A 175 -20.43 -4.91 -14.68
C ARG A 175 -21.03 -4.42 -13.36
N THR A 176 -20.22 -3.83 -12.50
CA THR A 176 -20.68 -3.00 -11.36
C THR A 176 -19.56 -2.09 -10.88
#